data_AF-A0A858C1D3-F1
#
_entry.id   AF-A0A858C1D3-F1
#
_cell.length_a   1.000
_cell.length_b   1.000
_cell.length_c   1.000
_cell.angle_alpha   90.00
_cell.angle_beta   90.00
_cell.angle_gamma   90.00
#
_symmetry.space_group_name_H-M   'P 1'
#
loop_
_entity.id
_entity.type
_entity.pdbx_description
1 polymer ?
#
loop_
_entity_poly.entity_id
_entity_poly.type
_entity_poly.pdbx_seq_one_letter_code
_entity_poly.pdbx_strand_id
1 'polypeptide(L)'
;MKNTLNCPVVRDLLPLYAEKLTSEESNAAIRQHLDECENCRKDLERIQQPIDCPTMPNTEIDYMRKAKRSLKGRSYILAGVIAASCLALLSIFLRLFIIGTPVFIEEAAINYQWNYDADKAVYSIHGSLQQTNTSARINVYEDKENNQIKVKLYEVIPSVFFNSNQLSANISWNGEKDIVWQGKDRQQIIASSQYLPLSITQFKEGHYTNIIDAFDMKGAARIQQLYDHAAEVSSKQLAAFDEASHSQYLIISIPPTSGTYSVWIKADDALPKQELDDRIFLYQEDGQYYFYQQGQPLKKLSPENLRGLLDYIDKKKP
;
A
#
# COMPACT_ATOMS: atom_id res chain seq x y z
N MET A 1 98.02 -35.65 54.14
CA MET A 1 97.22 -35.10 55.27
C MET A 1 95.86 -35.78 55.20
N LYS A 2 95.42 -36.48 56.26
CA LYS A 2 94.08 -37.10 56.29
C LYS A 2 93.07 -36.02 56.65
N ASN A 3 92.28 -35.56 55.68
CA ASN A 3 91.19 -34.63 55.89
C ASN A 3 89.94 -35.42 56.28
N THR A 4 89.68 -35.57 57.58
CA THR A 4 88.39 -36.09 58.05
C THR A 4 87.40 -34.93 58.10
N LEU A 5 86.46 -34.89 57.15
CA LEU A 5 85.36 -33.92 57.18
C LEU A 5 84.50 -34.13 58.43
N ASN A 6 84.06 -33.06 59.07
CA ASN A 6 83.17 -33.12 60.23
C ASN A 6 81.70 -33.29 59.78
N CYS A 7 80.89 -34.01 60.56
CA CYS A 7 79.49 -34.31 60.21
C CYS A 7 78.62 -33.09 59.85
N PRO A 8 78.72 -31.92 60.53
CA PRO A 8 77.91 -30.74 60.17
C PRO A 8 78.19 -30.28 58.74
N VAL A 9 79.47 -30.26 58.35
CA VAL A 9 79.89 -29.87 57.00
C VAL A 9 79.36 -30.85 55.95
N VAL A 10 79.37 -32.15 56.26
CA VAL A 10 78.82 -33.16 55.35
C VAL A 10 77.32 -32.98 55.19
N ARG A 11 76.57 -32.80 56.29
CA ARG A 11 75.11 -32.58 56.27
C ARG A 11 74.68 -31.39 55.43
N ASP A 12 75.40 -30.27 55.54
CA ASP A 12 75.11 -29.07 54.76
C ASP A 12 75.31 -29.30 53.26
N LEU A 13 76.23 -30.21 52.90
CA LEU A 13 76.53 -30.55 51.50
C LEU A 13 75.69 -31.73 50.95
N LEU A 14 74.97 -32.48 51.79
CA LEU A 14 74.20 -33.66 51.36
C LEU A 14 73.13 -33.37 50.29
N PRO A 15 72.34 -32.27 50.37
CA PRO A 15 71.35 -31.97 49.32
C PRO A 15 72.00 -31.75 47.95
N LEU A 16 73.10 -30.99 47.92
CA LEU A 16 73.87 -30.72 46.70
C LEU A 16 74.55 -31.99 46.17
N TYR A 17 75.03 -32.85 47.06
CA TYR A 17 75.58 -34.15 46.72
C TYR A 17 74.51 -35.10 46.14
N ALA A 18 73.30 -35.12 46.71
CA ALA A 18 72.18 -35.92 46.23
C ALA A 18 71.74 -35.51 44.81
N GLU A 19 71.81 -34.22 44.49
CA GLU A 19 71.53 -33.66 43.16
C GLU A 19 72.74 -33.72 42.19
N LYS A 20 73.88 -34.28 42.63
CA LYS A 20 75.15 -34.37 41.87
C LYS A 20 75.70 -33.01 41.42
N LEU A 21 75.53 -31.98 42.25
CA LEU A 21 75.98 -30.60 41.99
C LEU A 21 77.29 -30.24 42.71
N THR A 22 77.93 -31.20 43.38
CA THR A 22 79.22 -31.06 44.07
C THR A 22 80.41 -31.45 43.17
N SER A 23 81.57 -30.82 43.39
CA SER A 23 82.80 -31.15 42.66
C SER A 23 83.32 -32.56 42.98
N GLU A 24 84.11 -33.15 42.08
CA GLU A 24 84.68 -34.50 42.28
C GLU A 24 85.57 -34.61 43.53
N GLU A 25 86.32 -33.56 43.86
CA GLU A 25 87.14 -33.51 45.08
C GLU A 25 86.27 -33.54 46.34
N SER A 26 85.16 -32.78 46.33
CA SER A 26 84.17 -32.80 47.41
C SER A 26 83.45 -34.15 47.50
N ASN A 27 83.14 -34.79 46.37
CA ASN A 27 82.50 -36.11 46.31
C ASN A 27 83.37 -37.18 46.98
N ALA A 28 84.67 -37.19 46.71
CA ALA A 28 85.59 -38.15 47.31
C ALA A 28 85.65 -38.01 48.84
N ALA A 29 85.72 -36.77 49.34
CA ALA A 29 85.76 -36.50 50.77
C ALA A 29 84.44 -36.83 51.48
N ILE A 30 83.30 -36.55 50.84
CA ILE A 30 81.96 -36.90 51.37
C ILE A 30 81.78 -38.42 51.41
N ARG A 31 82.19 -39.16 50.37
CA ARG A 31 82.11 -40.63 50.33
C ARG A 31 82.91 -41.29 51.46
N GLN A 32 84.14 -40.84 51.67
CA GLN A 32 84.98 -41.34 52.75
C GLN A 32 84.31 -41.15 54.12
N HIS A 33 83.63 -40.03 54.34
CA HIS A 33 82.88 -39.79 55.59
C HIS A 33 81.62 -40.64 55.70
N LEU A 34 80.89 -40.87 54.60
CA LEU A 34 79.69 -41.72 54.57
C LEU A 34 80.00 -43.21 54.82
N ASP A 35 81.22 -43.66 54.52
CA ASP A 35 81.67 -45.02 54.83
C ASP A 35 81.84 -45.22 56.35
N GLU A 36 82.33 -44.19 57.05
CA GLU A 36 82.63 -44.24 58.49
C GLU A 36 81.47 -43.74 59.39
N CYS A 37 80.48 -43.00 58.85
CA CYS A 37 79.39 -42.39 59.62
C CYS A 37 77.99 -42.85 59.17
N GLU A 38 77.34 -43.68 60.00
CA GLU A 38 75.97 -44.19 59.75
C GLU A 38 74.90 -43.09 59.79
N ASN A 39 75.08 -42.07 60.63
CA ASN A 39 74.10 -40.97 60.76
C ASN A 39 73.97 -40.16 59.47
N CYS A 40 75.09 -39.80 58.84
CA CYS A 40 75.10 -39.05 57.59
C CYS A 40 74.54 -39.88 56.42
N ARG A 41 74.65 -41.22 56.47
CA ARG A 41 74.06 -42.13 55.47
C ARG A 41 72.53 -42.11 55.52
N LYS A 42 71.94 -42.16 56.72
CA LYS A 42 70.48 -42.08 56.91
C LYS A 42 69.92 -40.73 56.46
N ASP A 43 70.66 -39.65 56.70
CA ASP A 43 70.26 -38.32 56.25
C ASP A 43 70.24 -38.22 54.72
N LEU A 44 71.21 -38.85 54.02
CA LEU A 44 71.23 -38.92 52.55
C LEU A 44 70.02 -39.69 51.98
N GLU A 45 69.68 -40.84 52.58
CA GLU A 45 68.53 -41.64 52.15
C GLU A 45 67.22 -40.87 52.27
N ARG A 46 67.04 -40.08 53.34
CA ARG A 46 65.85 -39.23 53.53
C ARG A 46 65.73 -38.16 52.45
N ILE A 47 66.84 -37.56 52.05
CA ILE A 47 66.86 -36.51 51.02
C ILE A 47 66.54 -37.11 49.63
N GLN A 48 66.94 -38.35 49.38
CA GLN A 48 66.69 -39.03 48.11
C GLN A 48 65.26 -39.59 47.97
N GLN A 49 64.45 -39.56 49.02
CA GLN A 49 63.06 -39.99 48.92
C GLN A 49 62.25 -39.00 48.07
N PRO A 50 61.58 -39.45 46.99
CA PRO A 50 60.75 -38.59 46.16
C PRO A 50 59.58 -38.04 46.98
N ILE A 51 59.42 -36.72 46.98
CA ILE A 51 58.29 -36.05 47.61
C ILE A 51 57.08 -36.17 46.67
N ASP A 52 56.06 -36.91 47.08
CA ASP A 52 54.77 -36.96 46.38
C ASP A 52 54.10 -35.59 46.43
N CYS A 53 54.19 -34.82 45.34
CA CYS A 53 53.44 -33.59 45.17
C CYS A 53 52.00 -33.92 44.73
N PRO A 54 50.95 -33.48 45.46
CA PRO A 54 49.57 -33.67 45.01
C PRO A 54 49.30 -32.78 43.79
N THR A 55 48.86 -33.40 42.69
CA THR A 55 48.44 -32.72 41.47
C THR A 55 47.23 -31.82 41.74
N MET A 56 47.39 -30.50 41.58
CA MET A 56 46.28 -29.54 41.65
C MET A 56 45.26 -29.80 40.52
N PRO A 57 43.94 -29.85 40.79
CA PRO A 57 42.94 -30.09 39.75
C PRO A 57 42.75 -28.87 38.83
N ASN A 58 42.60 -29.15 37.54
CA ASN A 58 42.48 -28.23 36.39
C ASN A 58 41.11 -27.48 36.33
N THR A 59 40.51 -27.14 37.46
CA THR A 59 39.13 -26.61 37.56
C THR A 59 39.00 -25.14 37.16
N GLU A 60 40.08 -24.36 37.14
CA GLU A 60 40.00 -22.94 36.76
C GLU A 60 39.73 -22.69 35.26
N ILE A 61 40.06 -23.62 34.37
CA ILE A 61 39.89 -23.35 32.93
C ILE A 61 38.43 -23.59 32.47
N ASP A 62 37.67 -24.42 33.19
CA ASP A 62 36.34 -24.83 32.75
C ASP A 62 35.23 -23.81 33.13
N TYR A 63 35.41 -23.05 34.21
CA TYR A 63 34.41 -22.02 34.59
C TYR A 63 34.34 -20.88 33.57
N MET A 64 35.49 -20.42 33.06
CA MET A 64 35.53 -19.33 32.07
C MET A 64 34.94 -19.75 30.72
N ARG A 65 35.12 -21.02 30.32
CA ARG A 65 34.55 -21.56 29.08
C ARG A 65 33.04 -21.71 29.17
N LYS A 66 32.53 -22.17 30.31
CA LYS A 66 31.09 -22.34 30.56
C LYS A 66 30.35 -21.00 30.57
N ALA A 67 30.93 -19.97 31.19
CA ALA A 67 30.38 -18.61 31.20
C ALA A 67 30.32 -17.99 29.79
N LYS A 68 31.37 -18.13 28.97
CA LYS A 68 31.38 -17.61 27.59
C LYS A 68 30.37 -18.32 26.67
N ARG A 69 30.12 -19.62 26.87
CA ARG A 69 29.12 -20.38 26.09
C ARG A 69 27.68 -20.00 26.45
N SER A 70 27.38 -19.79 27.73
CA SER A 70 26.03 -19.37 28.16
C SER A 70 25.69 -17.94 27.71
N LEU A 71 26.67 -17.04 27.70
CA LEU A 71 26.53 -15.69 27.16
C LEU A 71 26.30 -15.69 25.64
N LYS A 72 27.02 -16.53 24.88
CA LYS A 72 26.81 -16.67 23.42
C LYS A 72 25.42 -17.22 23.08
N GLY A 73 24.93 -18.22 23.81
CA GLY A 73 23.58 -18.75 23.62
C GLY A 73 22.51 -17.67 23.86
N ARG A 74 22.66 -16.88 24.93
CA ARG A 74 21.77 -15.75 25.23
C ARG A 74 21.83 -14.64 24.19
N SER A 75 23.01 -14.33 23.62
CA SER A 75 23.13 -13.32 22.57
C SER A 75 22.48 -13.73 21.26
N TYR A 76 22.51 -15.01 20.88
CA TYR A 76 21.80 -15.49 19.69
C TYR A 76 20.27 -15.44 19.86
N ILE A 77 19.78 -15.79 21.06
CA ILE A 77 18.35 -15.66 21.39
C ILE A 77 17.93 -14.18 21.33
N LEU A 78 18.70 -13.28 21.96
CA LEU A 78 18.42 -11.85 21.94
C LEU A 78 18.47 -11.26 20.52
N ALA A 79 19.47 -11.64 19.72
CA ALA A 79 19.56 -11.23 18.31
C ALA A 79 18.36 -11.75 17.49
N GLY A 80 17.90 -12.98 17.74
CA GLY A 80 16.69 -13.53 17.13
C GLY A 80 15.43 -12.75 17.53
N VAL A 81 15.27 -12.39 18.79
CA VAL A 81 14.15 -11.57 19.28
C VAL A 81 14.17 -10.16 18.67
N ILE A 82 15.34 -9.52 18.59
CA ILE A 82 15.50 -8.21 17.96
C ILE A 82 15.16 -8.30 16.46
N ALA A 83 15.68 -9.30 15.75
CA ALA A 83 15.39 -9.50 14.34
C ALA A 83 13.89 -9.73 14.10
N ALA A 84 13.25 -10.58 14.91
CA ALA A 84 11.82 -10.82 14.84
C ALA A 84 11.00 -9.54 15.14
N SER A 85 11.43 -8.76 16.14
CA SER A 85 10.81 -7.47 16.46
C SER A 85 10.96 -6.46 15.33
N CYS A 86 12.14 -6.34 14.71
CA CYS A 86 12.36 -5.49 13.56
C CYS A 86 11.49 -5.90 12.37
N LEU A 87 11.34 -7.20 12.10
CA LEU A 87 10.46 -7.70 11.04
C LEU A 87 9.00 -7.38 11.32
N ALA A 88 8.54 -7.58 12.56
CA ALA A 88 7.19 -7.22 12.98
C ALA A 88 6.94 -5.71 12.80
N LEU A 89 7.84 -4.86 13.29
CA LEU A 89 7.73 -3.40 13.14
C LEU A 89 7.75 -2.98 11.66
N LEU A 90 8.61 -3.59 10.85
CA LEU A 90 8.66 -3.32 9.41
C LEU A 90 7.35 -3.72 8.71
N SER A 91 6.77 -4.87 9.05
CA SER A 91 5.49 -5.31 8.49
C SER A 91 4.34 -4.35 8.85
N ILE A 92 4.31 -3.86 10.09
CA ILE A 92 3.32 -2.88 10.55
C ILE A 92 3.52 -1.56 9.79
N PHE A 93 4.77 -1.12 9.66
CA PHE A 93 5.12 0.08 8.91
C PHE A 93 4.65 0.00 7.45
N LEU A 94 4.98 -1.10 6.75
CA LEU A 94 4.55 -1.32 5.36
C LEU A 94 3.02 -1.33 5.23
N ARG A 95 2.33 -1.95 6.19
CA ARG A 95 0.86 -2.01 6.19
C ARG A 95 0.22 -0.63 6.34
N LEU A 96 0.73 0.21 7.25
CA LEU A 96 0.13 1.52 7.55
C LEU A 96 0.51 2.62 6.55
N PHE A 97 1.74 2.63 6.06
CA PHE A 97 2.26 3.72 5.24
C PHE A 97 2.27 3.42 3.73
N ILE A 98 2.26 2.15 3.31
CA ILE A 98 2.36 1.77 1.89
C ILE A 98 1.10 1.06 1.38
N ILE A 99 0.66 0.01 2.07
CA ILE A 99 -0.48 -0.81 1.62
C ILE A 99 -1.81 -0.08 1.89
N GLY A 100 -1.99 0.41 3.12
CA GLY A 100 -3.20 1.08 3.55
C GLY A 100 -4.36 0.15 3.84
N THR A 101 -5.46 0.74 4.31
CA THR A 101 -6.74 0.08 4.50
C THR A 101 -7.62 0.32 3.28
N PRO A 102 -8.23 -0.73 2.67
CA PRO A 102 -9.14 -0.52 1.56
C PRO A 102 -10.35 0.27 2.06
N VAL A 103 -10.74 1.29 1.33
CA VAL A 103 -11.90 2.13 1.63
C VAL A 103 -12.93 1.95 0.54
N PHE A 104 -14.18 1.79 0.95
CA PHE A 104 -15.32 1.74 0.05
C PHE A 104 -16.12 3.04 0.13
N ILE A 105 -16.78 3.39 -0.97
CA ILE A 105 -17.42 4.70 -1.15
C ILE A 105 -18.50 4.99 -0.13
N GLU A 106 -19.26 3.98 0.28
CA GLU A 106 -20.31 4.15 1.30
C GLU A 106 -19.75 4.34 2.72
N GLU A 107 -18.51 3.91 2.97
CA GLU A 107 -17.90 3.93 4.31
C GLU A 107 -17.10 5.21 4.57
N ALA A 108 -16.70 5.93 3.52
CA ALA A 108 -15.92 7.15 3.62
C ALA A 108 -16.58 8.33 2.91
N ALA A 109 -16.41 9.52 3.48
CA ALA A 109 -16.74 10.77 2.82
C ALA A 109 -15.74 11.04 1.70
N ILE A 110 -16.06 10.52 0.52
CA ILE A 110 -15.31 10.76 -0.71
C ILE A 110 -16.14 11.70 -1.55
N ASN A 111 -15.51 12.83 -1.91
CA ASN A 111 -16.01 13.68 -2.97
C ASN A 111 -15.15 13.40 -4.19
N TYR A 112 -15.77 12.90 -5.26
CA TYR A 112 -15.08 12.73 -6.53
C TYR A 112 -15.88 13.32 -7.68
N GLN A 113 -15.15 13.90 -8.59
CA GLN A 113 -15.58 14.31 -9.90
C GLN A 113 -15.07 13.29 -10.90
N TRP A 114 -15.84 13.10 -11.96
CA TRP A 114 -15.40 12.30 -13.08
C TRP A 114 -15.63 13.07 -14.37
N ASN A 115 -14.88 12.71 -15.40
CA ASN A 115 -15.02 13.24 -16.75
C ASN A 115 -14.67 12.17 -17.77
N TYR A 116 -15.46 12.01 -18.82
CA TYR A 116 -15.13 11.16 -19.95
C TYR A 116 -14.76 11.98 -21.19
N ASP A 117 -13.50 11.85 -21.63
CA ASP A 117 -13.01 12.41 -22.88
C ASP A 117 -13.29 11.40 -24.02
N ALA A 118 -14.33 11.69 -24.82
CA ALA A 118 -14.76 10.82 -25.92
C ALA A 118 -13.78 10.77 -27.09
N ASP A 119 -12.94 11.79 -27.27
CA ASP A 119 -11.95 11.82 -28.35
C ASP A 119 -10.76 10.93 -28.01
N LYS A 120 -10.33 10.95 -26.74
CA LYS A 120 -9.23 10.12 -26.23
C LYS A 120 -9.66 8.77 -25.68
N ALA A 121 -10.97 8.53 -25.52
CA ALA A 121 -11.52 7.37 -24.83
C ALA A 121 -10.92 7.20 -23.42
N VAL A 122 -10.89 8.29 -22.65
CA VAL A 122 -10.33 8.31 -21.29
C VAL A 122 -11.40 8.72 -20.29
N TYR A 123 -11.63 7.86 -19.30
CA TYR A 123 -12.43 8.14 -18.12
C TYR A 123 -11.52 8.62 -16.98
N SER A 124 -11.60 9.90 -16.64
CA SER A 124 -10.83 10.54 -15.58
C SER A 124 -11.66 10.64 -14.31
N ILE A 125 -11.04 10.29 -13.18
CA ILE A 125 -11.60 10.41 -11.83
C ILE A 125 -10.67 11.32 -11.05
N HIS A 126 -11.20 12.36 -10.42
CA HIS A 126 -10.49 13.29 -9.56
C HIS A 126 -11.27 13.51 -8.28
N GLY A 127 -10.63 13.51 -7.12
CA GLY A 127 -11.36 13.72 -5.88
C GLY A 127 -10.46 13.86 -4.68
N SER A 128 -11.07 13.80 -3.51
CA SER A 128 -10.35 13.79 -2.24
C SER A 128 -11.10 13.04 -1.17
N LEU A 129 -10.37 12.38 -0.28
CA LEU A 129 -10.89 11.94 1.02
C LEU A 129 -11.16 13.18 1.88
N GLN A 130 -12.35 13.29 2.48
CA GLN A 130 -12.64 14.42 3.38
C GLN A 130 -11.86 14.35 4.71
N GLN A 131 -11.34 13.19 5.10
CA GLN A 131 -10.52 13.09 6.31
C GLN A 131 -9.19 13.81 6.10
N THR A 132 -8.91 14.83 6.93
CA THR A 132 -7.75 15.72 6.75
C THR A 132 -6.42 15.10 7.20
N ASN A 133 -6.47 13.98 7.93
CA ASN A 133 -5.29 13.37 8.57
C ASN A 133 -4.78 12.13 7.84
N THR A 134 -5.34 11.81 6.68
CA THR A 134 -4.97 10.61 5.92
C THR A 134 -4.63 10.97 4.48
N SER A 135 -3.89 10.09 3.83
CA SER A 135 -3.55 10.20 2.42
C SER A 135 -4.27 9.15 1.61
N ALA A 136 -4.53 9.46 0.35
CA ALA A 136 -5.29 8.62 -0.55
C ALA A 136 -4.35 7.92 -1.52
N ARG A 137 -4.62 6.63 -1.76
CA ARG A 137 -3.96 5.86 -2.80
C ARG A 137 -5.02 5.17 -3.65
N ILE A 138 -5.02 5.46 -4.94
CA ILE A 138 -5.91 4.84 -5.92
C ILE A 138 -5.12 3.87 -6.79
N ASN A 139 -5.64 2.65 -6.95
CA ASN A 139 -5.11 1.64 -7.86
C ASN A 139 -6.21 1.26 -8.85
N VAL A 140 -5.87 1.27 -10.14
CA VAL A 140 -6.75 0.79 -11.22
C VAL A 140 -6.12 -0.46 -11.81
N TYR A 141 -6.90 -1.51 -11.99
CA TYR A 141 -6.45 -2.71 -12.67
C TYR A 141 -7.60 -3.37 -13.42
N GLU A 142 -7.25 -4.11 -14.47
CA GLU A 142 -8.19 -4.79 -15.32
C GLU A 142 -8.45 -6.21 -14.81
N ASP A 143 -9.72 -6.56 -14.66
CA ASP A 143 -10.18 -7.92 -14.39
C ASP A 143 -10.73 -8.52 -15.68
N LYS A 144 -9.93 -9.40 -16.28
CA LYS A 144 -10.25 -10.06 -17.55
C LYS A 144 -11.31 -11.16 -17.41
N GLU A 145 -11.46 -11.75 -16.23
CA GLU A 145 -12.43 -12.84 -16.02
C GLU A 145 -13.85 -12.30 -15.97
N ASN A 146 -14.03 -11.16 -15.30
CA ASN A 146 -15.34 -10.53 -15.14
C ASN A 146 -15.62 -9.42 -16.16
N ASN A 147 -14.71 -9.18 -17.11
CA ASN A 147 -14.77 -8.08 -18.08
C ASN A 147 -14.98 -6.70 -17.42
N GLN A 148 -14.23 -6.43 -16.36
CA GLN A 148 -14.36 -5.24 -15.52
C GLN A 148 -13.04 -4.47 -15.40
N ILE A 149 -13.12 -3.17 -15.19
CA ILE A 149 -12.01 -2.35 -14.72
C ILE A 149 -12.27 -2.02 -13.25
N LYS A 150 -11.40 -2.52 -12.36
CA LYS A 150 -11.55 -2.38 -10.91
C LYS A 150 -10.73 -1.20 -10.42
N VAL A 151 -11.41 -0.27 -9.77
CA VAL A 151 -10.82 0.86 -9.08
C VAL A 151 -10.85 0.58 -7.58
N LYS A 152 -9.68 0.53 -6.94
CA LYS A 152 -9.54 0.36 -5.50
C LYS A 152 -8.95 1.61 -4.87
N LEU A 153 -9.59 2.08 -3.81
CA LEU A 153 -9.10 3.16 -2.99
C LEU A 153 -8.56 2.61 -1.68
N TYR A 154 -7.42 3.14 -1.25
CA TYR A 154 -6.78 2.83 0.01
C TYR A 154 -6.52 4.12 0.77
N GLU A 155 -6.81 4.07 2.06
CA GLU A 155 -6.42 5.08 3.02
C GLU A 155 -5.09 4.69 3.66
N VAL A 156 -4.13 5.61 3.62
CA VAL A 156 -2.77 5.42 4.15
C VAL A 156 -2.41 6.56 5.09
N ILE A 157 -1.55 6.31 6.07
CA ILE A 157 -1.00 7.38 6.90
C ILE A 157 -0.13 8.28 6.01
N PRO A 158 -0.21 9.63 6.15
CA PRO A 158 0.59 10.54 5.37
C PRO A 158 2.08 10.19 5.45
N SER A 159 2.72 10.13 4.29
CA SER A 159 4.11 9.70 4.12
C SER A 159 4.76 10.42 2.94
N VAL A 160 6.06 10.17 2.75
CA VAL A 160 6.80 10.67 1.59
C VAL A 160 6.25 10.13 0.27
N PHE A 161 5.66 8.92 0.29
CA PHE A 161 5.09 8.28 -0.90
C PHE A 161 3.67 8.73 -1.19
N PHE A 162 2.90 9.02 -0.14
CA PHE A 162 1.51 9.45 -0.22
C PHE A 162 1.32 10.60 0.75
N ASN A 163 1.42 11.83 0.23
CA ASN A 163 1.43 13.06 1.03
C ASN A 163 0.14 13.87 0.93
N SER A 164 -0.83 13.42 0.14
CA SER A 164 -2.09 14.12 -0.09
C SER A 164 -3.27 13.18 0.04
N ASN A 165 -4.39 13.74 0.45
CA ASN A 165 -5.70 13.11 0.45
C ASN A 165 -6.38 13.17 -0.93
N GLN A 166 -5.71 13.72 -1.95
CA GLN A 166 -6.22 13.81 -3.31
C GLN A 166 -6.06 12.46 -4.03
N LEU A 167 -7.07 12.10 -4.81
CA LEU A 167 -7.07 10.93 -5.68
C LEU A 167 -7.27 11.37 -7.12
N SER A 168 -6.54 10.73 -8.03
CA SER A 168 -6.63 10.97 -9.46
C SER A 168 -6.35 9.67 -10.20
N ALA A 169 -7.22 9.29 -11.13
CA ALA A 169 -7.01 8.15 -12.01
C ALA A 169 -7.50 8.45 -13.42
N ASN A 170 -6.70 8.10 -14.42
CA ASN A 170 -7.09 8.14 -15.82
C ASN A 170 -7.19 6.70 -16.33
N ILE A 171 -8.36 6.34 -16.84
CA ILE A 171 -8.71 4.99 -17.26
C ILE A 171 -8.97 5.01 -18.76
N SER A 172 -8.18 4.28 -19.54
CA SER A 172 -8.50 4.06 -20.96
C SER A 172 -9.74 3.18 -21.04
N TRP A 173 -10.84 3.74 -21.55
CA TRP A 173 -12.14 3.09 -21.53
C TRP A 173 -12.88 3.36 -22.82
N ASN A 174 -13.20 2.29 -23.55
CA ASN A 174 -13.95 2.32 -24.81
C ASN A 174 -15.44 1.97 -24.62
N GLY A 175 -15.87 1.72 -23.38
CA GLY A 175 -17.24 1.31 -23.09
C GLY A 175 -17.52 -0.18 -23.17
N GLU A 176 -16.54 -1.05 -23.43
CA GLU A 176 -16.79 -2.51 -23.51
C GLU A 176 -16.81 -3.19 -22.14
N LYS A 177 -16.24 -2.54 -21.12
CA LYS A 177 -16.05 -3.08 -19.77
C LYS A 177 -16.78 -2.23 -18.76
N ASP A 178 -17.26 -2.85 -17.69
CA ASP A 178 -17.81 -2.10 -16.58
C ASP A 178 -16.67 -1.55 -15.72
N ILE A 179 -16.68 -0.24 -15.43
CA ILE A 179 -15.81 0.36 -14.42
C ILE A 179 -16.51 0.23 -13.07
N VAL A 180 -15.83 -0.40 -12.12
CA VAL A 180 -16.38 -0.69 -10.79
C VAL A 180 -15.45 -0.19 -9.69
N TRP A 181 -16.03 0.42 -8.65
CA TRP A 181 -15.34 0.56 -7.39
C TRP A 181 -15.36 -0.76 -6.65
N GLN A 182 -14.17 -1.23 -6.27
CA GLN A 182 -13.99 -2.49 -5.58
C GLN A 182 -13.64 -2.22 -4.11
N GLY A 183 -14.57 -2.55 -3.22
CA GLY A 183 -14.33 -2.64 -1.79
C GLY A 183 -13.70 -3.97 -1.42
N LYS A 184 -13.65 -4.27 -0.11
CA LYS A 184 -13.14 -5.55 0.39
C LYS A 184 -14.02 -6.73 -0.07
N ASP A 185 -15.32 -6.62 0.20
CA ASP A 185 -16.30 -7.68 -0.05
C ASP A 185 -17.47 -7.20 -0.94
N ARG A 186 -17.41 -5.96 -1.44
CA ARG A 186 -18.49 -5.29 -2.19
C ARG A 186 -17.95 -4.63 -3.46
N GLN A 187 -18.83 -4.45 -4.44
CA GLN A 187 -18.55 -3.73 -5.67
C GLN A 187 -19.70 -2.76 -5.97
N GLN A 188 -19.37 -1.62 -6.58
CA GLN A 188 -20.33 -0.66 -7.11
C GLN A 188 -19.93 -0.28 -8.52
N ILE A 189 -20.85 -0.43 -9.48
CA ILE A 189 -20.65 0.00 -10.86
C ILE A 189 -20.72 1.53 -10.90
N ILE A 190 -19.73 2.15 -11.55
CA ILE A 190 -19.70 3.61 -11.78
C ILE A 190 -19.77 4.01 -13.24
N ALA A 191 -19.40 3.11 -14.13
CA ALA A 191 -19.65 3.25 -15.55
C ALA A 191 -19.89 1.86 -16.13
N SER A 192 -20.90 1.69 -16.98
CA SER A 192 -21.20 0.40 -17.59
C SER A 192 -21.58 0.57 -19.06
N SER A 193 -21.21 -0.44 -19.84
CA SER A 193 -21.59 -0.59 -21.26
C SER A 193 -23.09 -0.78 -21.45
N GLN A 194 -23.77 -1.28 -20.41
CA GLN A 194 -25.18 -1.63 -20.40
C GLN A 194 -26.08 -0.40 -20.36
N TYR A 195 -25.55 0.75 -19.94
CA TYR A 195 -26.24 2.03 -20.03
C TYR A 195 -25.92 2.65 -21.38
N LEU A 196 -26.93 2.75 -22.25
CA LEU A 196 -26.77 3.36 -23.56
C LEU A 196 -26.52 4.87 -23.37
N PRO A 197 -25.33 5.37 -23.75
CA PRO A 197 -24.93 6.75 -23.58
C PRO A 197 -25.58 7.70 -24.58
N LEU A 198 -26.34 7.22 -25.55
CA LEU A 198 -27.18 8.11 -26.32
C LEU A 198 -28.47 7.39 -26.65
N SER A 199 -29.56 7.95 -26.13
CA SER A 199 -30.90 7.54 -26.51
C SER A 199 -31.63 8.73 -27.11
N ILE A 200 -32.18 8.58 -28.31
CA ILE A 200 -33.03 9.58 -28.95
C ILE A 200 -34.36 8.92 -29.28
N THR A 201 -35.41 9.34 -28.59
CA THR A 201 -36.78 8.89 -28.83
C THR A 201 -37.57 10.01 -29.49
N GLN A 202 -38.27 9.70 -30.57
CA GLN A 202 -39.23 10.61 -31.17
C GLN A 202 -40.62 10.34 -30.62
N PHE A 203 -41.27 11.39 -30.15
CA PHE A 203 -42.71 11.42 -30.00
C PHE A 203 -43.34 12.01 -31.25
N LYS A 204 -44.34 11.33 -31.81
CA LYS A 204 -45.16 11.85 -32.89
C LYS A 204 -46.58 11.29 -32.80
N GLU A 205 -47.57 12.17 -32.72
CA GLU A 205 -49.00 11.82 -32.76
C GLU A 205 -49.39 10.74 -31.74
N GLY A 206 -48.85 10.80 -30.51
CA GLY A 206 -49.16 9.83 -29.45
C GLY A 206 -48.29 8.58 -29.45
N HIS A 207 -47.38 8.42 -30.40
CA HIS A 207 -46.48 7.27 -30.49
C HIS A 207 -45.03 7.65 -30.19
N TYR A 208 -44.39 6.84 -29.34
CA TYR A 208 -42.95 6.91 -29.08
C TYR A 208 -42.22 5.91 -29.97
N THR A 209 -41.24 6.41 -30.72
CA THR A 209 -40.35 5.59 -31.56
C THR A 209 -38.91 5.84 -31.14
N ASN A 210 -38.21 4.80 -30.70
CA ASN A 210 -36.78 4.92 -30.43
C ASN A 210 -36.03 5.02 -31.78
N ILE A 211 -35.30 6.11 -31.99
CA ILE A 211 -34.54 6.36 -33.22
C ILE A 211 -33.07 5.95 -33.06
N ILE A 212 -32.49 6.26 -31.89
CA ILE A 212 -31.11 5.89 -31.56
C ILE A 212 -31.15 5.30 -30.16
N ASP A 213 -30.63 4.09 -30.03
CA ASP A 213 -30.39 3.44 -28.74
C ASP A 213 -29.03 2.74 -28.83
N ALA A 214 -27.95 3.51 -28.61
CA ALA A 214 -26.61 3.06 -28.96
C ALA A 214 -25.53 3.51 -27.97
N PHE A 215 -24.48 2.69 -27.88
CA PHE A 215 -23.21 3.08 -27.29
C PHE A 215 -22.43 4.06 -28.17
N ASP A 216 -22.86 5.33 -28.17
CA ASP A 216 -22.23 6.43 -28.92
C ASP A 216 -21.88 7.63 -28.03
N MET A 217 -20.80 7.50 -27.24
CA MET A 217 -20.29 8.59 -26.41
C MET A 217 -19.84 9.82 -27.21
N LYS A 218 -19.42 9.64 -28.47
CA LYS A 218 -19.02 10.76 -29.34
C LYS A 218 -20.24 11.53 -29.83
N GLY A 219 -21.30 10.83 -30.20
CA GLY A 219 -22.61 11.40 -30.50
C GLY A 219 -23.18 12.15 -29.31
N ALA A 220 -23.18 11.51 -28.14
CA ALA A 220 -23.55 12.09 -26.85
C ALA A 220 -22.82 13.43 -26.58
N ALA A 221 -21.48 13.41 -26.62
CA ALA A 221 -20.67 14.60 -26.39
C ALA A 221 -20.95 15.72 -27.43
N ARG A 222 -21.14 15.34 -28.70
CA ARG A 222 -21.48 16.31 -29.76
C ARG A 222 -22.84 16.96 -29.53
N ILE A 223 -23.85 16.20 -29.13
CA ILE A 223 -25.18 16.75 -28.86
C ILE A 223 -25.16 17.61 -27.60
N GLN A 224 -24.42 17.20 -26.56
CA GLN A 224 -24.21 18.03 -25.38
C GLN A 224 -23.55 19.36 -25.75
N GLN A 225 -22.50 19.36 -26.58
CA GLN A 225 -21.89 20.59 -27.08
C GLN A 225 -22.87 21.46 -27.87
N LEU A 226 -23.72 20.85 -28.71
CA LEU A 226 -24.77 21.59 -29.44
C LEU A 226 -25.76 22.25 -28.48
N TYR A 227 -26.14 21.57 -27.40
CA TYR A 227 -26.99 22.11 -26.35
C TYR A 227 -26.30 23.24 -25.59
N ASP A 228 -25.04 23.06 -25.19
CA ASP A 228 -24.29 24.03 -24.40
C ASP A 228 -24.08 25.36 -25.15
N HIS A 229 -23.83 25.30 -26.46
CA HIS A 229 -23.59 26.47 -27.31
C HIS A 229 -24.87 27.05 -27.96
N ALA A 230 -26.04 26.44 -27.75
CA ALA A 230 -27.29 26.96 -28.27
C ALA A 230 -27.63 28.31 -27.60
N ALA A 231 -28.20 29.24 -28.37
CA ALA A 231 -28.43 30.60 -27.91
C ALA A 231 -29.55 30.63 -26.85
N GLU A 232 -29.24 31.14 -25.66
CA GLU A 232 -30.25 31.29 -24.61
C GLU A 232 -31.32 32.32 -25.02
N VAL A 233 -32.58 31.93 -24.87
CA VAL A 233 -33.71 32.82 -25.08
C VAL A 233 -34.02 33.48 -23.74
N SER A 234 -33.73 34.77 -23.65
CA SER A 234 -34.04 35.57 -22.46
C SER A 234 -35.56 35.77 -22.34
N SER A 235 -36.28 34.86 -21.68
CA SER A 235 -37.59 35.20 -21.15
C SER A 235 -37.95 34.44 -19.88
N LYS A 236 -38.33 35.25 -18.88
CA LYS A 236 -39.02 34.89 -17.64
C LYS A 236 -40.21 33.96 -17.87
N GLN A 237 -39.95 32.67 -17.85
CA GLN A 237 -40.73 31.66 -17.12
C GLN A 237 -40.04 30.35 -17.45
N LEU A 238 -39.56 29.66 -16.42
CA LEU A 238 -39.24 28.24 -16.47
C LEU A 238 -40.57 27.47 -16.66
N ALA A 239 -41.30 27.74 -17.74
CA ALA A 239 -42.52 27.03 -18.06
C ALA A 239 -42.11 25.59 -18.34
N ALA A 240 -42.67 24.67 -17.57
CA ALA A 240 -42.44 23.25 -17.79
C ALA A 240 -42.82 22.90 -19.23
N PHE A 241 -42.01 22.09 -19.91
CA PHE A 241 -42.37 21.56 -21.22
C PHE A 241 -43.66 20.76 -21.07
N ASP A 242 -44.74 21.27 -21.66
CA ASP A 242 -46.02 20.59 -21.69
C ASP A 242 -46.03 19.61 -22.87
N GLU A 243 -45.76 18.34 -22.58
CA GLU A 243 -45.80 17.26 -23.57
C GLU A 243 -47.15 17.19 -24.32
N ALA A 244 -48.25 17.62 -23.69
CA ALA A 244 -49.58 17.59 -24.32
C ALA A 244 -49.79 18.74 -25.33
N SER A 245 -48.98 19.79 -25.27
CA SER A 245 -49.08 20.95 -26.16
C SER A 245 -48.38 20.76 -27.51
N HIS A 246 -47.59 19.68 -27.67
CA HIS A 246 -46.80 19.42 -28.88
C HIS A 246 -47.18 18.08 -29.52
N SER A 247 -47.51 18.11 -30.81
CA SER A 247 -47.82 16.89 -31.58
C SER A 247 -46.57 16.09 -31.99
N GLN A 248 -45.38 16.71 -31.95
CA GLN A 248 -44.11 16.08 -32.28
C GLN A 248 -42.94 16.73 -31.52
N TYR A 249 -42.05 15.90 -30.96
CA TYR A 249 -40.78 16.33 -30.35
C TYR A 249 -39.78 15.18 -30.26
N LEU A 250 -38.51 15.47 -29.99
CA LEU A 250 -37.48 14.48 -29.66
C LEU A 250 -37.14 14.55 -28.18
N ILE A 251 -37.01 13.39 -27.55
CA ILE A 251 -36.45 13.20 -26.22
C ILE A 251 -35.03 12.70 -26.42
N ILE A 252 -34.05 13.45 -25.93
CA ILE A 252 -32.64 13.13 -26.02
C ILE A 252 -32.14 12.87 -24.60
N SER A 253 -31.69 11.63 -24.37
CA SER A 253 -31.04 11.22 -23.13
C SER A 253 -29.55 11.05 -23.40
N ILE A 254 -28.74 11.80 -22.67
CA ILE A 254 -27.28 11.81 -22.73
C ILE A 254 -26.81 11.58 -21.30
N PRO A 255 -25.88 10.64 -21.04
CA PRO A 255 -25.28 10.53 -19.74
C PRO A 255 -24.48 11.81 -19.51
N PRO A 256 -24.45 12.31 -18.28
CA PRO A 256 -23.51 13.38 -17.95
C PRO A 256 -22.12 12.94 -18.42
N THR A 257 -21.37 13.80 -19.09
CA THR A 257 -19.95 13.51 -19.42
C THR A 257 -19.06 13.77 -18.22
N SER A 258 -19.57 14.50 -17.23
CA SER A 258 -18.94 14.77 -15.96
C SER A 258 -19.97 14.87 -14.85
N GLY A 259 -19.59 14.51 -13.63
CA GLY A 259 -20.48 14.57 -12.48
C GLY A 259 -19.71 14.63 -11.19
N THR A 260 -20.34 15.16 -10.14
CA THR A 260 -19.79 15.14 -8.79
C THR A 260 -20.58 14.14 -7.96
N TYR A 261 -19.90 13.22 -7.31
CA TYR A 261 -20.47 12.31 -6.33
C TYR A 261 -19.93 12.67 -4.94
N SER A 262 -20.83 12.85 -3.98
CA SER A 262 -20.52 13.22 -2.60
C SER A 262 -21.24 12.28 -1.65
N VAL A 263 -20.48 11.52 -0.87
CA VAL A 263 -21.03 10.72 0.24
C VAL A 263 -20.94 11.56 1.51
N TRP A 264 -22.01 11.55 2.31
CA TRP A 264 -22.27 12.34 3.53
C TRP A 264 -22.83 13.75 3.30
N ILE A 265 -24.14 13.82 3.07
CA ILE A 265 -24.97 14.95 3.52
C ILE A 265 -25.57 14.47 4.84
N LYS A 266 -25.37 15.21 5.95
CA LYS A 266 -26.13 14.95 7.19
C LYS A 266 -27.61 14.91 6.80
N ALA A 267 -28.32 13.87 7.23
CA ALA A 267 -29.70 13.59 6.84
C ALA A 267 -30.71 14.74 7.08
N ASP A 268 -30.31 15.81 7.77
CA ASP A 268 -31.18 16.94 8.11
C ASP A 268 -31.02 18.18 7.20
N ASP A 269 -30.00 18.24 6.32
CA ASP A 269 -29.80 19.38 5.39
C ASP A 269 -29.85 18.98 3.90
N ALA A 270 -30.26 17.75 3.60
CA ALA A 270 -30.64 17.39 2.24
C ALA A 270 -31.96 18.09 1.91
N LEU A 271 -31.89 19.34 1.42
CA LEU A 271 -32.89 19.79 0.47
C LEU A 271 -33.06 18.64 -0.51
N PRO A 272 -34.28 18.10 -0.71
CA PRO A 272 -34.49 17.11 -1.76
C PRO A 272 -33.97 17.78 -3.02
N LYS A 273 -32.83 17.30 -3.53
CA LYS A 273 -32.45 17.55 -4.92
C LYS A 273 -33.61 16.92 -5.67
N GLN A 274 -34.59 17.75 -6.02
CA GLN A 274 -35.63 17.42 -6.95
C GLN A 274 -34.90 16.71 -8.08
N GLU A 275 -35.21 15.43 -8.32
CA GLU A 275 -34.66 14.67 -9.45
C GLU A 275 -35.08 15.47 -10.69
N LEU A 276 -34.23 16.41 -11.08
CA LEU A 276 -34.42 17.20 -12.28
C LEU A 276 -34.29 16.20 -13.41
N ASP A 277 -35.28 16.18 -14.27
CA ASP A 277 -35.24 15.39 -15.48
C ASP A 277 -34.11 15.91 -16.36
N ASP A 278 -33.01 15.14 -16.41
CA ASP A 278 -31.81 15.47 -17.17
C ASP A 278 -32.03 15.35 -18.68
N ARG A 279 -33.19 14.82 -19.13
CA ARG A 279 -33.52 14.66 -20.55
C ARG A 279 -33.67 16.03 -21.22
N ILE A 280 -33.16 16.11 -22.45
CA ILE A 280 -33.28 17.27 -23.30
C ILE A 280 -34.43 17.04 -24.28
N PHE A 281 -35.42 17.94 -24.26
CA PHE A 281 -36.53 17.94 -25.20
C PHE A 281 -36.21 18.89 -26.35
N LEU A 282 -36.22 18.39 -27.58
CA LEU A 282 -36.11 19.20 -28.79
C LEU A 282 -37.46 19.24 -29.48
N TYR A 283 -38.07 20.42 -29.54
CA TYR A 283 -39.38 20.63 -30.13
C TYR A 283 -39.37 21.83 -31.07
N GLN A 284 -40.45 21.95 -31.84
CA GLN A 284 -40.66 23.04 -32.80
C GLN A 284 -41.84 23.91 -32.36
N GLU A 285 -41.62 25.22 -32.34
CA GLU A 285 -42.64 26.23 -32.03
C GLU A 285 -42.41 27.44 -32.95
N ASP A 286 -43.46 27.97 -33.57
CA ASP A 286 -43.41 29.10 -34.52
C ASP A 286 -42.37 28.96 -35.65
N GLY A 287 -42.16 27.73 -36.14
CA GLY A 287 -41.18 27.45 -37.20
C GLY A 287 -39.73 27.53 -36.76
N GLN A 288 -39.46 27.62 -35.46
CA GLN A 288 -38.14 27.59 -34.83
C GLN A 288 -38.00 26.36 -33.94
N TYR A 289 -36.76 25.96 -33.64
CA TYR A 289 -36.47 24.79 -32.83
C TYR A 289 -35.83 25.18 -31.51
N TYR A 290 -36.28 24.54 -30.44
CA TYR A 290 -35.87 24.85 -29.08
C TYR A 290 -35.44 23.59 -28.33
N PHE A 291 -34.36 23.70 -27.58
CA PHE A 291 -33.99 22.78 -26.54
C PHE A 291 -34.56 23.25 -25.20
N TYR A 292 -35.28 22.35 -24.55
CA TYR A 292 -35.74 22.48 -23.18
C TYR A 292 -35.09 21.41 -22.31
N GLN A 293 -34.62 21.79 -21.13
CA GLN A 293 -34.16 20.89 -20.08
C GLN A 293 -34.68 21.45 -18.75
N GLN A 294 -35.14 20.59 -17.85
CA GLN A 294 -35.75 21.05 -16.61
C GLN A 294 -34.75 21.87 -15.77
N GLY A 295 -35.16 23.07 -15.36
CA GLY A 295 -34.32 23.96 -14.55
C GLY A 295 -33.26 24.76 -15.32
N GLN A 296 -33.19 24.62 -16.65
CA GLN A 296 -32.28 25.38 -17.52
C GLN A 296 -33.05 26.44 -18.34
N PRO A 297 -32.40 27.52 -18.80
CA PRO A 297 -33.01 28.45 -19.74
C PRO A 297 -33.35 27.75 -21.05
N LEU A 298 -34.45 28.17 -21.69
CA LEU A 298 -34.80 27.69 -23.01
C LEU A 298 -33.71 28.11 -24.00
N LYS A 299 -33.21 27.17 -24.81
CA LYS A 299 -32.16 27.45 -25.78
C LYS A 299 -32.67 27.28 -27.20
N LYS A 300 -32.42 28.27 -28.06
CA LYS A 300 -32.79 28.25 -29.46
C LYS A 300 -31.69 27.58 -30.29
N LEU A 301 -32.10 26.63 -31.12
CA LEU A 301 -31.20 25.93 -32.04
C LEU A 301 -31.12 26.65 -33.39
N SER A 302 -29.90 26.91 -33.88
CA SER A 302 -29.72 27.49 -35.21
C SER A 302 -30.10 26.50 -36.32
N PRO A 303 -30.54 26.96 -37.50
CA PRO A 303 -30.88 26.07 -38.62
C PRO A 303 -29.71 25.17 -39.07
N GLU A 304 -28.47 25.67 -38.99
CA GLU A 304 -27.27 24.91 -39.32
C GLU A 304 -27.02 23.77 -38.32
N ASN A 305 -27.11 24.06 -37.03
CA ASN A 305 -26.95 23.06 -35.96
C ASN A 305 -28.08 22.03 -35.99
N LEU A 306 -29.31 22.44 -36.30
CA LEU A 306 -30.44 21.54 -36.50
C LEU A 306 -30.18 20.58 -37.65
N ARG A 307 -29.74 21.08 -38.82
CA ARG A 307 -29.40 20.22 -39.96
C ARG A 307 -28.29 19.24 -39.56
N GLY A 308 -27.27 19.69 -38.86
CA GLY A 308 -26.19 18.82 -38.38
C GLY A 308 -26.65 17.71 -37.42
N LEU A 309 -27.64 17.99 -36.57
CA LEU A 309 -28.26 17.02 -35.68
C LEU A 309 -29.13 16.02 -36.45
N LEU A 310 -30.00 16.50 -37.35
CA LEU A 310 -30.86 15.65 -38.17
C LEU A 310 -30.04 14.73 -39.10
N ASP A 311 -28.98 15.26 -39.73
CA ASP A 311 -28.05 14.47 -40.54
C ASP A 311 -27.35 13.38 -39.71
N TYR A 312 -27.02 13.67 -38.44
CA TYR A 312 -26.46 12.68 -37.53
C TYR A 312 -27.48 11.58 -37.21
N ILE A 313 -28.72 11.97 -36.91
CA ILE A 313 -29.82 11.04 -36.64
C ILE A 313 -30.09 10.15 -37.85
N ASP A 314 -30.19 10.72 -39.05
CA ASP A 314 -30.47 9.97 -40.28
C ASP A 314 -29.35 8.98 -40.65
N LYS A 315 -28.08 9.30 -40.34
CA LYS A 315 -26.95 8.36 -40.52
C LYS A 315 -26.95 7.21 -39.52
N LYS A 316 -27.64 7.36 -38.39
CA LYS A 316 -27.66 6.40 -37.27
C LYS A 316 -28.96 5.62 -37.17
N LYS A 317 -30.00 6.01 -37.92
CA LYS A 317 -31.19 5.19 -38.11
C LYS A 317 -30.77 3.81 -38.66
N PRO A 318 -31.32 2.72 -38.10
CA PRO A 318 -30.99 1.37 -38.54
C PRO A 318 -31.42 1.07 -39.98
#